data_AF-A0A5D4S0M2-F1
#
_entry.id   AF-A0A5D4S0M2-F1
#
_cell.length_a   1.000
_cell.length_b   1.000
_cell.length_c   1.000
_cell.angle_alpha   90.00
_cell.angle_beta   90.00
_cell.angle_gamma   90.00
#
_symmetry.space_group_name_H-M   'P 1'
#
loop_
_entity.id
_entity.type
_entity.pdbx_description
1 polymer ?
#
loop_
_entity_poly.entity_id
_entity_poly.type
_entity_poly.pdbx_seq_one_letter_code
_entity_poly.pdbx_strand_id
1 'polypeptide(L)'
;MQHLETIHEHKMANDIFVPVLKKMSLKGVKFTGGTTEYGIDIEYYELTQPDNNRSYVGVQFKKGNLTYSSRGTKGTVKEVKNQAEEAFDKEIHDLEGRSLGYIGRFIVAVTGEINEQARTYIGRARQKGNDRRIDYWDGERLAEYIIDYWMSEFIEYFGINLSEEDEEEENYEIVNEEYLLENFKELIKKCIKVKSTVSGFEFDLLTSLAKLEVIDQYNGGVPFSEFLIEIEKTEDYIEHELRNLISTLNFIEPEDENRLYLNSHAKNLTTLLETIICELQDAEEDTEDAYELFIGVLNS
;
A
#
# COMPACT_ATOMS: atom_id res chain seq x y z
N MET A 1 -0.21 -2.12 9.71
CA MET A 1 -0.04 -0.93 10.58
C MET A 1 -1.21 0.05 10.53
N GLN A 2 -1.82 0.29 9.35
CA GLN A 2 -2.96 1.21 9.17
C GLN A 2 -4.09 0.98 10.19
N HIS A 3 -4.46 -0.27 10.49
CA HIS A 3 -5.47 -0.58 11.52
C HIS A 3 -5.15 -0.02 12.91
N LEU A 4 -3.88 -0.01 13.34
CA LEU A 4 -3.48 0.57 14.64
C LEU A 4 -3.72 2.09 14.69
N GLU A 5 -3.60 2.78 13.55
CA GLU A 5 -3.81 4.22 13.49
C GLU A 5 -5.29 4.60 13.68
N THR A 6 -6.21 3.65 13.47
CA THR A 6 -7.66 3.87 13.64
C THR A 6 -8.10 3.94 15.12
N ILE A 7 -7.33 3.36 16.05
CA ILE A 7 -7.71 3.24 17.47
C ILE A 7 -6.89 4.16 18.37
N HIS A 8 -7.47 4.76 19.42
CA HIS A 8 -6.75 5.69 20.30
C HIS A 8 -5.51 5.06 20.97
N GLU A 9 -4.45 5.85 21.24
CA GLU A 9 -3.16 5.38 21.81
C GLU A 9 -3.34 4.52 23.07
N HIS A 10 -4.16 4.98 24.03
CA HIS A 10 -4.49 4.21 25.24
C HIS A 10 -5.21 2.88 24.95
N LYS A 11 -6.10 2.83 23.96
CA LYS A 11 -6.75 1.57 23.56
C LYS A 11 -5.74 0.64 22.91
N MET A 12 -4.89 1.15 22.03
CA MET A 12 -3.80 0.38 21.42
C MET A 12 -2.88 -0.20 22.49
N ALA A 13 -2.48 0.60 23.48
CA ALA A 13 -1.67 0.12 24.60
C ALA A 13 -2.38 -0.97 25.42
N ASN A 14 -3.61 -0.74 25.85
CA ASN A 14 -4.34 -1.66 26.74
C ASN A 14 -4.85 -2.92 26.04
N ASP A 15 -5.48 -2.77 24.88
CA ASP A 15 -6.22 -3.85 24.22
C ASP A 15 -5.31 -4.73 23.35
N ILE A 16 -4.18 -4.20 22.87
CA ILE A 16 -3.25 -4.90 21.98
C ILE A 16 -1.91 -5.15 22.68
N PHE A 17 -1.20 -4.09 23.07
CA PHE A 17 0.19 -4.25 23.51
C PHE A 17 0.36 -4.81 24.92
N VAL A 18 -0.59 -4.62 25.84
CA VAL A 18 -0.56 -5.33 27.13
C VAL A 18 -0.66 -6.85 26.94
N PRO A 19 -1.61 -7.39 26.16
CA PRO A 19 -1.63 -8.80 25.78
C PRO A 19 -0.35 -9.28 25.09
N VAL A 20 0.16 -8.55 24.10
CA VAL A 20 1.41 -8.87 23.39
C VAL A 20 2.57 -9.01 24.37
N LEU A 21 2.80 -8.00 25.21
CA LEU A 21 3.91 -8.00 26.18
C LEU A 21 3.78 -9.12 27.22
N LYS A 22 2.55 -9.49 27.61
CA LYS A 22 2.32 -10.66 28.47
C LYS A 22 2.68 -11.97 27.77
N LYS A 23 2.34 -12.12 26.48
CA LYS A 23 2.70 -13.30 25.67
C LYS A 23 4.20 -13.40 25.39
N MET A 24 4.89 -12.25 25.31
CA MET A 24 6.36 -12.18 25.33
C MET A 24 6.98 -12.61 26.68
N SER A 25 6.17 -13.05 27.65
CA SER A 25 6.58 -13.48 28.98
C SER A 25 7.26 -12.39 29.83
N LEU A 26 6.96 -11.12 29.55
CA LEU A 26 7.40 -10.01 30.38
C LEU A 26 6.64 -9.98 31.71
N LYS A 27 7.33 -9.59 32.79
CA LYS A 27 6.80 -9.66 34.15
C LYS A 27 6.20 -8.34 34.58
N GLY A 28 5.07 -8.41 35.28
CA GLY A 28 4.43 -7.24 35.87
C GLY A 28 3.83 -6.25 34.88
N VAL A 29 3.52 -6.69 33.65
CA VAL A 29 2.90 -5.85 32.62
C VAL A 29 1.55 -5.32 33.12
N LYS A 30 1.45 -3.99 33.21
CA LYS A 30 0.23 -3.27 33.60
C LYS A 30 0.02 -2.04 32.71
N PHE A 31 -1.24 -1.77 32.37
CA PHE A 31 -1.63 -0.51 31.75
C PHE A 31 -1.70 0.59 32.82
N THR A 32 -1.14 1.77 32.53
CA THR A 32 -1.09 2.93 33.43
C THR A 32 -1.65 4.22 32.82
N GLY A 33 -2.10 4.20 31.55
CA GLY A 33 -2.63 5.38 30.87
C GLY A 33 -3.88 5.96 31.55
N GLY A 34 -4.01 7.30 31.54
CA GLY A 34 -5.06 8.05 32.22
C GLY A 34 -4.53 9.14 33.16
N THR A 35 -5.34 9.55 34.15
CA THR A 35 -5.06 10.73 35.01
C THR A 35 -3.80 10.64 35.89
N THR A 36 -3.14 9.48 35.95
CA THR A 36 -1.92 9.23 36.73
C THR A 36 -0.79 8.68 35.85
N GLU A 37 -0.80 8.98 34.55
CA GLU A 37 0.06 8.31 33.56
C GLU A 37 1.55 8.69 33.64
N TYR A 38 1.91 9.87 34.17
CA TYR A 38 3.31 10.36 34.22
C TYR A 38 4.05 10.15 32.88
N GLY A 39 3.34 10.27 31.75
CA GLY A 39 3.89 10.00 30.41
C GLY A 39 4.21 8.53 30.11
N ILE A 40 3.49 7.58 30.72
CA ILE A 40 3.65 6.13 30.52
C ILE A 40 2.28 5.46 30.35
N ASP A 41 2.12 4.76 29.22
CA ASP A 41 0.92 3.95 28.95
C ASP A 41 1.02 2.55 29.53
N ILE A 42 2.20 1.92 29.47
CA ILE A 42 2.44 0.56 29.99
C ILE A 42 3.69 0.53 30.85
N GLU A 43 3.61 -0.18 31.97
CA GLU A 43 4.75 -0.46 32.83
C GLU A 43 4.96 -1.96 32.97
N TYR A 44 6.22 -2.39 32.97
CA TYR A 44 6.62 -3.75 33.31
C TYR A 44 8.00 -3.74 33.98
N TYR A 45 8.51 -4.91 34.38
CA TYR A 45 9.87 -5.02 34.87
C TYR A 45 10.63 -6.20 34.27
N GLU A 46 11.93 -5.99 34.12
CA GLU A 46 12.92 -7.00 33.76
C GLU A 46 13.69 -7.40 35.03
N LEU A 47 14.25 -8.61 35.03
CA LEU A 47 15.15 -9.04 36.10
C LEU A 47 16.59 -8.84 35.64
N THR A 48 17.33 -7.97 36.31
CA THR A 48 18.76 -7.76 36.00
C THR A 48 19.58 -8.98 36.41
N GLN A 49 20.58 -9.32 35.63
CA GLN A 49 21.52 -10.38 35.98
C GLN A 49 22.76 -9.77 36.65
N PRO A 50 23.39 -10.44 37.64
CA PRO A 50 23.06 -11.78 38.17
C PRO A 50 22.04 -11.77 39.34
N ASP A 51 21.79 -10.62 39.96
CA ASP A 51 21.11 -10.55 41.26
C ASP A 51 19.57 -10.62 41.18
N ASN A 52 19.00 -10.67 39.98
CA ASN A 52 17.56 -10.65 39.70
C ASN A 52 16.84 -9.44 40.33
N ASN A 53 17.49 -8.27 40.34
CA ASN A 53 16.83 -7.04 40.77
C ASN A 53 15.81 -6.60 39.71
N ARG A 54 14.71 -5.97 40.14
CA ARG A 54 13.71 -5.46 39.22
C ARG A 54 14.21 -4.16 38.58
N SER A 55 14.31 -4.15 37.26
CA SER A 55 14.50 -2.94 36.45
C SER A 55 13.17 -2.57 35.80
N TYR A 56 12.59 -1.44 36.19
CA TYR A 56 11.28 -1.02 35.70
C TYR A 56 11.39 -0.32 34.35
N VAL A 57 10.46 -0.65 33.48
CA VAL A 57 10.37 -0.15 32.11
C VAL A 57 9.02 0.53 31.90
N GLY A 58 9.04 1.75 31.36
CA GLY A 58 7.86 2.47 30.92
C GLY A 58 7.79 2.52 29.39
N VAL A 59 6.61 2.33 28.83
CA VAL A 59 6.35 2.45 27.39
C VAL A 59 5.31 3.54 27.16
N GLN A 60 5.61 4.46 26.25
CA GLN A 60 4.68 5.49 25.75
C GLN A 60 4.42 5.23 24.27
N PHE A 61 3.15 5.15 23.90
CA PHE A 61 2.72 5.01 22.52
C PHE A 61 2.37 6.37 21.92
N LYS A 62 2.72 6.57 20.65
CA LYS A 62 2.28 7.70 19.83
C LYS A 62 1.86 7.26 18.44
N LYS A 63 0.83 7.89 17.87
CA LYS A 63 0.43 7.65 16.48
C LYS A 63 1.29 8.40 15.47
N GLY A 64 1.51 7.76 14.33
CA GLY A 64 2.14 8.31 13.14
C GLY A 64 3.64 8.51 13.29
N ASN A 65 4.19 9.28 12.35
CA ASN A 65 5.62 9.57 12.29
C ASN A 65 6.04 10.60 13.33
N LEU A 66 7.17 10.33 13.99
CA LEU A 66 7.80 11.25 14.92
C LEU A 66 9.01 11.91 14.26
N THR A 67 8.76 13.00 13.55
CA THR A 67 9.78 13.75 12.81
C THR A 67 10.12 15.07 13.50
N TYR A 68 11.41 15.33 13.65
CA TYR A 68 11.91 16.63 14.09
C TYR A 68 12.62 17.31 12.92
N SER A 69 12.26 18.56 12.61
CA SER A 69 12.98 19.42 11.66
C SER A 69 13.06 20.85 12.17
N SER A 70 14.03 21.62 11.68
CA SER A 70 14.21 23.03 12.04
C SER A 70 13.07 23.97 11.56
N ARG A 71 12.20 23.50 10.64
CA ARG A 71 11.08 24.27 10.04
C ARG A 71 9.66 23.77 10.37
N GLY A 72 9.48 22.64 11.06
CA GLY A 72 8.15 22.05 11.31
C GLY A 72 8.03 21.14 12.56
N THR A 73 6.79 21.06 13.07
CA THR A 73 6.20 20.31 14.22
C THR A 73 7.08 20.06 15.45
N LYS A 74 7.40 21.14 16.18
CA LYS A 74 8.11 21.06 17.48
C LYS A 74 7.27 20.47 18.64
N GLY A 75 5.95 20.35 18.48
CA GLY A 75 5.01 19.99 19.56
C GLY A 75 5.20 18.57 20.08
N THR A 76 4.99 17.58 19.20
CA THR A 76 4.96 16.16 19.57
C THR A 76 6.30 15.63 20.07
N VAL A 77 7.41 15.97 19.42
CA VAL A 77 8.76 15.52 19.86
C VAL A 77 9.14 16.12 21.21
N LYS A 78 8.74 17.38 21.46
CA LYS A 78 8.97 18.04 22.75
C LYS A 78 8.09 17.45 23.85
N GLU A 79 6.84 17.13 23.53
CA GLU A 79 5.93 16.43 24.43
C GLU A 79 6.50 15.07 24.85
N VAL A 80 6.94 14.24 23.90
CA VAL A 80 7.55 12.93 24.21
C VAL A 80 8.83 13.06 25.03
N LYS A 81 9.65 14.09 24.77
CA LYS A 81 10.81 14.39 25.63
C LYS A 81 10.37 14.69 27.07
N ASN A 82 9.35 15.53 27.26
CA ASN A 82 8.85 15.87 28.59
C ASN A 82 8.25 14.64 29.29
N GLN A 83 7.49 13.82 28.56
CA GLN A 83 6.95 12.54 29.06
C GLN A 83 8.08 11.59 29.49
N ALA A 84 9.19 11.53 28.75
CA ALA A 84 10.35 10.75 29.16
C ALA A 84 10.99 11.29 30.47
N GLU A 85 11.08 12.62 30.63
CA GLU A 85 11.57 13.24 31.87
C GLU A 85 10.65 12.92 33.06
N GLU A 86 9.32 13.05 32.88
CA GLU A 86 8.31 12.71 33.90
C GLU A 86 8.33 11.22 34.25
N ALA A 87 8.46 10.35 33.26
CA ALA A 87 8.51 8.91 33.44
C ALA A 87 9.72 8.48 34.29
N PHE A 88 10.89 9.09 34.06
CA PHE A 88 12.10 8.78 34.84
C PHE A 88 12.06 9.29 36.29
N ASP A 89 11.23 10.29 36.57
CA ASP A 89 11.06 10.85 37.91
C ASP A 89 9.86 10.20 38.65
N LYS A 90 9.11 9.32 37.97
CA LYS A 90 8.04 8.51 38.56
C LYS A 90 8.59 7.49 39.55
N GLU A 91 8.11 7.54 40.79
CA GLU A 91 8.34 6.51 41.79
C GLU A 91 7.41 5.31 41.59
N ILE A 92 7.98 4.12 41.60
CA ILE A 92 7.23 2.86 41.59
C ILE A 92 7.01 2.43 43.03
N HIS A 93 5.76 2.19 43.42
CA HIS A 93 5.41 1.75 44.77
C HIS A 93 4.97 0.28 44.80
N ASP A 94 5.22 -0.40 45.92
CA ASP A 94 4.62 -1.72 46.21
C ASP A 94 3.16 -1.59 46.67
N LEU A 95 2.51 -2.73 46.92
CA LEU A 95 1.12 -2.77 47.42
C LEU A 95 0.95 -2.14 48.80
N GLU A 96 2.04 -1.96 49.56
CA GLU A 96 2.07 -1.32 50.88
C GLU A 96 2.47 0.16 50.79
N GLY A 97 2.64 0.70 49.58
CA GLY A 97 3.00 2.10 49.31
C GLY A 97 4.50 2.43 49.46
N ARG A 98 5.38 1.44 49.67
CA ARG A 98 6.82 1.66 49.77
C ARG A 98 7.43 1.87 48.39
N SER A 99 8.32 2.86 48.27
CA SER A 99 9.05 3.12 47.02
C SER A 99 9.99 1.95 46.70
N LEU A 100 9.75 1.30 45.57
CA LEU A 100 10.51 0.17 45.02
C LEU A 100 11.62 0.61 44.07
N GLY A 101 11.60 1.86 43.60
CA GLY A 101 12.58 2.42 42.67
C GLY A 101 11.95 3.36 41.64
N TYR A 102 12.74 3.69 40.62
CA TYR A 102 12.34 4.56 39.50
C TYR A 102 12.35 3.76 38.19
N ILE A 103 11.74 4.33 37.15
CA ILE A 103 11.91 3.82 35.78
C ILE A 103 13.37 3.95 35.37
N GLY A 104 14.00 2.83 34.99
CA GLY A 104 15.38 2.81 34.46
C GLY A 104 15.42 2.88 32.93
N ARG A 105 14.34 2.42 32.29
CA ARG A 105 14.23 2.33 30.83
C ARG A 105 12.90 2.91 30.37
N PHE A 106 12.96 3.84 29.43
CA PHE A 106 11.78 4.42 28.78
C PHE A 106 11.76 4.00 27.31
N ILE A 107 10.60 3.61 26.81
CA ILE A 107 10.43 3.15 25.44
C ILE A 107 9.42 4.06 24.75
N VAL A 108 9.85 4.66 23.64
CA VAL A 108 8.97 5.42 22.75
C VAL A 108 8.53 4.49 21.64
N ALA A 109 7.26 4.11 21.65
CA ALA A 109 6.62 3.27 20.65
C ALA A 109 5.78 4.13 19.69
N VAL A 110 5.98 3.99 18.38
CA VAL A 110 5.21 4.74 17.38
C VAL A 110 4.68 3.83 16.28
N THR A 111 3.52 4.17 15.69
CA THR A 111 2.97 3.40 14.56
C THR A 111 3.69 3.68 13.24
N GLY A 112 4.42 4.80 13.14
CA GLY A 112 5.19 5.19 11.96
C GLY A 112 6.71 5.11 12.17
N GLU A 113 7.43 6.06 11.59
CA GLU A 113 8.88 6.16 11.68
C GLU A 113 9.35 7.21 12.69
N ILE A 114 10.57 7.02 13.23
CA ILE A 114 11.23 8.01 14.08
C ILE A 114 12.56 8.43 13.45
N ASN A 115 12.64 9.69 13.01
CA ASN A 115 13.85 10.21 12.39
C ASN A 115 14.99 10.43 13.43
N GLU A 116 16.23 10.39 12.96
CA GLU A 116 17.43 10.49 13.83
C GLU A 116 17.46 11.77 14.68
N GLN A 117 16.98 12.88 14.11
CA GLN A 117 16.94 14.17 14.79
C GLN A 117 16.00 14.13 16.00
N ALA A 118 14.85 13.47 15.87
CA ALA A 118 13.91 13.29 16.96
C ALA A 118 14.46 12.34 18.03
N ARG A 119 15.08 11.21 17.63
CA ARG A 119 15.78 10.30 18.56
C ARG A 119 16.85 11.04 19.37
N THR A 120 17.62 11.90 18.71
CA THR A 120 18.65 12.72 19.36
C THR A 120 18.03 13.74 20.33
N TYR A 121 16.91 14.36 19.95
CA TYR A 121 16.23 15.35 20.80
C TYR A 121 15.61 14.72 22.04
N ILE A 122 14.87 13.62 21.89
CA ILE A 122 14.26 12.87 23.00
C ILE A 122 15.35 12.29 23.90
N GLY A 123 16.45 11.79 23.32
CA GLY A 123 17.61 11.27 24.06
C GLY A 123 18.19 12.25 25.10
N ARG A 124 17.94 13.55 24.97
CA ARG A 124 18.36 14.59 25.94
C ARG A 124 17.59 14.54 27.26
N ALA A 125 16.45 13.85 27.33
CA ALA A 125 15.73 13.58 28.58
C ALA A 125 16.56 12.74 29.57
N ARG A 126 17.59 12.03 29.06
CA ARG A 126 18.55 11.31 29.90
C ARG A 126 19.40 12.31 30.69
N GLN A 127 19.16 12.41 31.99
CA GLN A 127 20.01 13.18 32.89
C GLN A 127 21.41 12.54 32.97
N LYS A 128 22.47 13.36 32.86
CA LYS A 128 23.86 12.90 32.93
C LYS A 128 24.15 12.25 34.30
N GLY A 129 24.65 11.02 34.29
CA GLY A 129 25.10 10.31 35.50
C GLY A 129 24.08 9.33 36.11
N ASN A 130 22.83 9.33 35.62
CA ASN A 130 21.84 8.33 35.99
C ASN A 130 21.84 7.20 34.94
N ASP A 131 21.68 5.95 35.39
CA ASP A 131 21.53 4.77 34.52
C ASP A 131 20.12 4.75 33.90
N ARG A 132 19.87 5.74 33.02
CA ARG A 132 18.60 5.95 32.31
C ARG A 132 18.79 5.67 30.83
N ARG A 133 17.98 4.75 30.30
CA ARG A 133 17.99 4.34 28.89
C ARG A 133 16.70 4.73 28.20
N ILE A 134 16.80 5.18 26.95
CA ILE A 134 15.65 5.37 26.06
C ILE A 134 15.83 4.43 24.87
N ASP A 135 14.83 3.60 24.60
CA ASP A 135 14.73 2.81 23.37
C ASP A 135 13.52 3.24 22.56
N TYR A 136 13.48 2.75 21.33
CA TYR A 136 12.51 3.16 20.32
C TYR A 136 11.95 1.93 19.64
N TRP A 137 10.63 1.85 19.56
CA TRP A 137 9.91 0.86 18.75
C TRP A 137 9.17 1.63 17.66
N ASP A 138 9.64 1.52 16.43
CA ASP A 138 8.96 2.04 15.24
C ASP A 138 7.89 1.06 14.76
N GLY A 139 7.16 1.46 13.72
CA GLY A 139 6.02 0.70 13.21
C GLY A 139 6.40 -0.73 12.82
N GLU A 140 7.57 -0.94 12.20
CA GLU A 140 8.09 -2.27 11.88
C GLU A 140 8.25 -3.12 13.14
N ARG A 141 8.89 -2.58 14.19
CA ARG A 141 9.09 -3.30 15.44
C ARG A 141 7.78 -3.65 16.15
N LEU A 142 6.81 -2.75 16.08
CA LEU A 142 5.47 -2.99 16.61
C LEU A 142 4.74 -4.09 15.82
N ALA A 143 4.86 -4.08 14.49
CA ALA A 143 4.31 -5.12 13.63
C ALA A 143 4.93 -6.49 13.93
N GLU A 144 6.26 -6.57 14.06
CA GLU A 144 6.96 -7.81 14.45
C GLU A 144 6.38 -8.40 15.74
N TYR A 145 6.17 -7.59 16.78
CA TYR A 145 5.60 -8.08 18.03
C TYR A 145 4.15 -8.57 17.90
N ILE A 146 3.36 -7.94 17.03
CA ILE A 146 1.99 -8.41 16.76
C ILE A 146 2.05 -9.73 15.99
N ILE A 147 2.85 -9.82 14.94
CA ILE A 147 3.01 -11.01 14.11
C ILE A 147 3.45 -12.20 14.96
N ASP A 148 4.50 -12.03 15.76
CA ASP A 148 5.12 -13.11 16.52
C ASP A 148 4.25 -13.59 17.70
N TYR A 149 3.49 -12.69 18.33
CA TYR A 149 2.84 -12.99 19.61
C TYR A 149 1.32 -12.86 19.60
N TRP A 150 0.70 -12.11 18.69
CA TRP A 150 -0.72 -11.74 18.80
C TRP A 150 -1.47 -11.63 17.46
N MET A 151 -0.98 -12.28 16.40
CA MET A 151 -1.53 -12.09 15.05
C MET A 151 -2.98 -12.58 14.91
N SER A 152 -3.28 -13.78 15.43
CA SER A 152 -4.62 -14.35 15.33
C SER A 152 -5.67 -13.48 16.03
N GLU A 153 -5.34 -12.99 17.22
CA GLU A 153 -6.21 -12.07 17.95
C GLU A 153 -6.27 -10.68 17.29
N PHE A 154 -5.20 -10.23 16.64
CA PHE A 154 -5.19 -8.98 15.87
C PHE A 154 -6.21 -9.03 14.73
N ILE A 155 -6.20 -10.11 13.96
CA ILE A 155 -7.15 -10.37 12.87
C ILE A 155 -8.58 -10.35 13.41
N GLU A 156 -8.84 -11.08 14.49
CA GLU A 156 -10.16 -11.13 15.13
C GLU A 156 -10.59 -9.75 15.66
N TYR A 157 -9.67 -9.03 16.32
CA TYR A 157 -9.95 -7.74 16.94
C TYR A 157 -10.36 -6.67 15.93
N PHE A 158 -9.73 -6.67 14.75
CA PHE A 158 -10.05 -5.74 13.67
C PHE A 158 -11.07 -6.28 12.67
N GLY A 159 -11.48 -7.56 12.80
CA GLY A 159 -12.37 -8.20 11.85
C GLY A 159 -11.76 -8.33 10.45
N ILE A 160 -10.43 -8.52 10.38
CA ILE A 160 -9.70 -8.64 9.12
C ILE A 160 -10.10 -9.95 8.45
N ASN A 161 -10.57 -9.85 7.22
CA ASN A 161 -10.99 -10.99 6.44
C ASN A 161 -9.84 -11.39 5.54
N LEU A 162 -8.98 -12.29 6.01
CA LEU A 162 -7.78 -12.76 5.27
C LEU A 162 -8.10 -13.44 3.93
N SER A 163 -9.37 -13.64 3.59
CA SER A 163 -9.81 -14.15 2.28
C SER A 163 -10.08 -13.05 1.24
N GLU A 164 -9.99 -11.78 1.63
CA GLU A 164 -10.25 -10.61 0.78
C GLU A 164 -9.02 -9.67 0.68
N GLU A 165 -7.88 -10.07 1.25
CA GLU A 165 -6.60 -9.32 1.22
C GLU A 165 -5.49 -10.10 0.48
N ASP A 166 -5.82 -10.68 -0.67
CA ASP A 166 -4.88 -10.71 -1.79
C ASP A 166 -5.28 -9.50 -2.66
N GLU A 167 -4.33 -8.62 -3.02
CA GLU A 167 -4.46 -7.42 -3.90
C GLU A 167 -4.62 -6.01 -3.27
N GLU A 168 -3.91 -5.69 -2.18
CA GLU A 168 -3.46 -4.30 -1.96
C GLU A 168 -1.97 -4.28 -1.58
N GLU A 169 -1.10 -4.80 -2.46
CA GLU A 169 0.15 -4.08 -2.66
C GLU A 169 -0.26 -2.75 -3.30
N GLU A 170 0.21 -1.61 -2.78
CA GLU A 170 0.22 -0.37 -3.56
C GLU A 170 1.13 -0.62 -4.77
N ASN A 171 0.57 -1.27 -5.79
CA ASN A 171 1.15 -1.38 -7.10
C ASN A 171 1.13 0.05 -7.63
N TYR A 172 2.23 0.78 -7.45
CA TYR A 172 2.44 2.04 -8.14
C TYR A 172 2.62 1.69 -9.62
N GLU A 173 1.53 1.31 -10.29
CA GLU A 173 1.47 1.16 -11.74
C GLU A 173 1.86 2.52 -12.33
N ILE A 174 3.09 2.56 -12.82
CA ILE A 174 3.70 3.65 -13.56
C ILE A 174 2.86 3.88 -14.82
N VAL A 175 2.42 2.80 -15.47
CA VAL A 175 1.61 2.86 -16.69
C VAL A 175 0.14 2.58 -16.37
N ASN A 176 -0.58 3.64 -16.00
CA ASN A 176 -2.03 3.62 -15.81
C ASN A 176 -2.76 4.51 -16.83
N GLU A 177 -4.10 4.53 -16.78
CA GLU A 177 -4.91 5.34 -17.70
C GLU A 177 -4.55 6.84 -17.66
N GLU A 178 -4.28 7.40 -16.48
CA GLU A 178 -3.92 8.81 -16.33
C GLU A 178 -2.58 9.11 -17.03
N TYR A 179 -1.56 8.27 -16.80
CA TYR A 179 -0.28 8.34 -17.48
C TYR A 179 -0.45 8.30 -19.01
N LEU A 180 -1.26 7.37 -19.51
CA LEU A 180 -1.48 7.21 -20.95
C LEU A 180 -2.21 8.41 -21.56
N LEU A 181 -3.23 8.94 -20.88
CA LEU A 181 -3.98 10.11 -21.31
C LEU A 181 -3.12 11.37 -21.38
N GLU A 182 -2.16 11.51 -20.47
CA GLU A 182 -1.22 12.64 -20.46
C GLU A 182 -0.16 12.53 -21.56
N ASN A 183 0.46 11.36 -21.71
CA ASN A 183 1.63 11.18 -22.58
C ASN A 183 1.27 10.87 -24.04
N PHE A 184 0.15 10.17 -24.29
CA PHE A 184 -0.26 9.71 -25.63
C PHE A 184 -1.54 10.35 -26.15
N LYS A 185 -1.90 11.52 -25.62
CA LYS A 185 -3.13 12.27 -25.92
C LYS A 185 -3.48 12.37 -27.41
N GLU A 186 -2.50 12.66 -28.27
CA GLU A 186 -2.75 12.84 -29.71
C GLU A 186 -3.03 11.53 -30.43
N LEU A 187 -2.44 10.41 -29.99
CA LEU A 187 -2.72 9.09 -30.52
C LEU A 187 -4.09 8.60 -30.05
N ILE A 188 -4.39 8.73 -28.75
CA ILE A 188 -5.68 8.40 -28.16
C ILE A 188 -6.81 9.17 -28.85
N LYS A 189 -6.65 10.49 -29.08
CA LYS A 189 -7.62 11.29 -29.85
C LYS A 189 -7.88 10.76 -31.26
N LYS A 190 -6.88 10.18 -31.94
CA LYS A 190 -7.10 9.58 -33.28
C LYS A 190 -7.94 8.31 -33.16
N CYS A 191 -7.69 7.48 -32.16
CA CYS A 191 -8.47 6.28 -31.88
C CYS A 191 -9.92 6.60 -31.48
N ILE A 192 -10.14 7.61 -30.63
CA ILE A 192 -11.47 8.09 -30.27
C ILE A 192 -12.24 8.59 -31.51
N LYS A 193 -11.56 9.23 -32.47
CA LYS A 193 -12.20 9.61 -33.75
C LYS A 193 -12.66 8.40 -34.56
N VAL A 194 -11.87 7.33 -34.61
CA VAL A 194 -12.28 6.07 -35.24
C VAL A 194 -13.53 5.54 -34.54
N LYS A 195 -13.50 5.42 -33.22
CA LYS A 195 -14.65 5.01 -32.39
C LYS A 195 -15.91 5.83 -32.68
N SER A 196 -15.79 7.16 -32.82
CA SER A 196 -16.96 8.02 -33.10
C SER A 196 -17.60 7.84 -34.48
N THR A 197 -16.95 7.12 -35.40
CA THR A 197 -17.42 6.89 -36.77
C THR A 197 -18.06 5.52 -36.98
N VAL A 198 -18.04 4.66 -35.97
CA VAL A 198 -18.56 3.30 -36.02
C VAL A 198 -19.62 3.10 -34.92
N SER A 199 -20.45 2.07 -35.08
CA SER A 199 -21.29 1.57 -34.00
C SER A 199 -20.44 0.90 -32.90
N GLY A 200 -21.03 0.69 -31.72
CA GLY A 200 -20.34 -0.02 -30.63
C GLY A 200 -19.88 -1.41 -31.05
N PHE A 201 -20.74 -2.17 -31.73
CA PHE A 201 -20.39 -3.51 -32.19
C PHE A 201 -19.28 -3.50 -33.25
N GLU A 202 -19.33 -2.59 -34.23
CA GLU A 202 -18.24 -2.43 -35.19
C GLU A 202 -16.93 -2.01 -34.53
N PHE A 203 -16.99 -1.23 -33.46
CA PHE A 203 -15.81 -0.88 -32.68
C PHE A 203 -15.22 -2.09 -31.96
N ASP A 204 -16.07 -2.94 -31.37
CA ASP A 204 -15.64 -4.20 -30.74
C ASP A 204 -14.94 -5.12 -31.74
N LEU A 205 -15.43 -5.16 -32.99
CA LEU A 205 -14.76 -5.89 -34.09
C LEU A 205 -13.35 -5.32 -34.36
N LEU A 206 -13.21 -3.99 -34.42
CA LEU A 206 -11.91 -3.36 -34.68
C LEU A 206 -10.92 -3.55 -33.53
N THR A 207 -11.36 -3.45 -32.28
CA THR A 207 -10.49 -3.66 -31.12
C THR A 207 -10.10 -5.12 -30.95
N SER A 208 -10.99 -6.07 -31.27
CA SER A 208 -10.66 -7.51 -31.31
C SER A 208 -9.62 -7.80 -32.39
N LEU A 209 -9.75 -7.19 -33.57
CA LEU A 209 -8.76 -7.33 -34.64
C LEU A 209 -7.40 -6.74 -34.21
N ALA A 210 -7.39 -5.58 -33.53
CA ALA A 210 -6.16 -4.98 -33.00
C ALA A 210 -5.48 -5.87 -31.94
N LYS A 211 -6.28 -6.48 -31.06
CA LYS A 211 -5.81 -7.43 -30.05
C LYS A 211 -5.08 -8.60 -30.68
N LEU A 212 -5.74 -9.28 -31.64
CA LEU A 212 -5.16 -10.42 -32.35
C LEU A 212 -3.89 -10.02 -33.12
N GLU A 213 -3.88 -8.85 -33.78
CA GLU A 213 -2.72 -8.39 -34.54
C GLU A 213 -1.49 -8.17 -33.65
N VAL A 214 -1.68 -7.60 -32.45
CA VAL A 214 -0.58 -7.15 -31.58
C VAL A 214 -0.21 -8.18 -30.50
N ILE A 215 -1.19 -8.64 -29.73
CA ILE A 215 -0.98 -9.52 -28.57
C ILE A 215 -0.70 -10.94 -29.02
N ASP A 216 -1.50 -11.46 -29.96
CA ASP A 216 -1.32 -12.81 -30.49
C ASP A 216 -0.29 -12.87 -31.64
N GLN A 217 0.36 -11.72 -31.92
CA GLN A 217 1.52 -11.58 -32.81
C GLN A 217 1.30 -12.15 -34.23
N TYR A 218 0.10 -11.96 -34.79
CA TYR A 218 -0.19 -12.32 -36.18
C TYR A 218 0.49 -11.35 -37.15
N ASN A 219 1.80 -11.56 -37.34
CA ASN A 219 2.62 -10.83 -38.30
C ASN A 219 2.11 -11.08 -39.72
N GLY A 220 1.58 -10.03 -40.36
CA GLY A 220 0.96 -10.15 -41.67
C GLY A 220 -0.48 -10.68 -41.59
N GLY A 221 -1.30 -10.11 -40.71
CA GLY A 221 -2.74 -10.15 -40.83
C GLY A 221 -3.39 -11.29 -40.07
N VAL A 222 -4.56 -10.97 -39.52
CA VAL A 222 -5.31 -11.89 -38.68
C VAL A 222 -6.09 -12.86 -39.57
N PRO A 223 -5.92 -14.18 -39.42
CA PRO A 223 -6.74 -15.15 -40.13
C PRO A 223 -8.22 -14.97 -39.78
N PHE A 224 -9.09 -14.98 -40.78
CA PHE A 224 -10.52 -14.74 -40.58
C PHE A 224 -11.16 -15.73 -39.60
N SER A 225 -10.69 -16.99 -39.60
CA SER A 225 -11.14 -18.01 -38.64
C SER A 225 -10.81 -17.66 -37.19
N GLU A 226 -9.62 -17.12 -36.92
CA GLU A 226 -9.20 -16.72 -35.56
C GLU A 226 -9.99 -15.51 -35.10
N PHE A 227 -10.22 -14.56 -36.02
CA PHE A 227 -11.08 -13.42 -35.77
C PHE A 227 -12.50 -13.83 -35.36
N LEU A 228 -13.10 -14.81 -36.04
CA LEU A 228 -14.42 -15.34 -35.69
C LEU A 228 -14.44 -16.05 -34.34
N ILE A 229 -13.36 -16.75 -33.99
CA ILE A 229 -13.22 -17.41 -32.68
C ILE A 229 -13.17 -16.38 -31.56
N GLU A 230 -12.33 -15.34 -31.71
CA GLU A 230 -12.16 -14.30 -30.69
C GLU A 230 -13.46 -13.56 -30.37
N ILE A 231 -14.25 -13.23 -31.40
CA ILE A 231 -15.52 -12.52 -31.20
C ILE A 231 -16.69 -13.47 -30.84
N GLU A 232 -16.46 -14.79 -30.85
CA GLU A 232 -17.46 -15.84 -30.63
C GLU A 232 -18.71 -15.73 -31.55
N LYS A 233 -18.51 -15.34 -32.82
CA LYS A 233 -19.60 -15.19 -33.81
C LYS A 233 -19.34 -15.98 -35.09
N THR A 234 -20.42 -16.19 -35.84
CA THR A 234 -20.37 -16.75 -37.20
C THR A 234 -20.26 -15.64 -38.23
N GLU A 235 -19.67 -15.93 -39.39
CA GLU A 235 -19.56 -15.00 -40.52
C GLU A 235 -20.90 -14.35 -40.90
N ASP A 236 -21.97 -15.14 -41.03
CA ASP A 236 -23.32 -14.65 -41.36
C ASP A 236 -23.84 -13.60 -40.35
N TYR A 237 -23.35 -13.62 -39.11
CA TYR A 237 -23.79 -12.72 -38.05
C TYR A 237 -23.14 -11.33 -38.17
N ILE A 238 -21.95 -11.25 -38.77
CA ILE A 238 -21.13 -10.03 -38.84
C ILE A 238 -20.97 -9.50 -40.27
N GLU A 239 -21.57 -10.15 -41.27
CA GLU A 239 -21.40 -9.82 -42.69
C GLU A 239 -21.72 -8.34 -42.98
N HIS A 240 -22.77 -7.80 -42.33
CA HIS A 240 -23.20 -6.43 -42.57
C HIS A 240 -22.17 -5.41 -42.06
N GLU A 241 -21.71 -5.60 -40.83
CA GLU A 241 -20.72 -4.75 -40.16
C GLU A 241 -19.36 -4.85 -40.85
N LEU A 242 -18.90 -6.06 -41.19
CA LEU A 242 -17.68 -6.25 -41.96
C LEU A 242 -17.74 -5.55 -43.31
N ARG A 243 -18.86 -5.67 -44.03
CA ARG A 243 -19.02 -4.98 -45.31
C ARG A 243 -18.95 -3.46 -45.13
N ASN A 244 -19.51 -2.92 -44.06
CA ASN A 244 -19.44 -1.49 -43.77
C ASN A 244 -18.02 -1.05 -43.42
N LEU A 245 -17.32 -1.79 -42.55
CA LEU A 245 -15.94 -1.52 -42.14
C LEU A 245 -14.96 -1.61 -43.31
N ILE A 246 -15.16 -2.53 -44.25
CA ILE A 246 -14.31 -2.70 -45.45
C ILE A 246 -14.67 -1.67 -46.52
N SER A 247 -15.94 -1.62 -46.94
CA SER A 247 -16.33 -0.93 -48.19
C SER A 247 -16.68 0.54 -47.97
N THR A 248 -17.29 0.88 -46.83
CA THR A 248 -17.79 2.24 -46.57
C THR A 248 -16.76 3.07 -45.81
N LEU A 249 -16.22 2.49 -44.73
CA LEU A 249 -15.33 3.19 -43.80
C LEU A 249 -13.85 2.97 -44.11
N ASN A 250 -13.52 1.92 -44.88
CA ASN A 250 -12.15 1.57 -45.27
C ASN A 250 -11.21 1.44 -44.04
N PHE A 251 -11.72 0.82 -42.98
CA PHE A 251 -10.96 0.53 -41.76
C PHE A 251 -10.35 -0.85 -41.75
N ILE A 252 -10.92 -1.79 -42.50
CA ILE A 252 -10.40 -3.14 -42.68
C ILE A 252 -9.99 -3.32 -44.14
N GLU A 253 -8.77 -3.79 -44.37
CA GLU A 253 -8.26 -4.17 -45.68
C GLU A 253 -8.06 -5.68 -45.75
N PRO A 254 -8.74 -6.39 -46.66
CA PRO A 254 -8.44 -7.79 -46.94
C PRO A 254 -7.21 -7.87 -47.85
N GLU A 255 -6.15 -8.55 -47.40
CA GLU A 255 -4.97 -8.78 -48.26
C GLU A 255 -5.17 -9.99 -49.19
N ASP A 256 -5.85 -11.04 -48.70
CA ASP A 256 -6.23 -12.27 -49.39
C ASP A 256 -7.61 -12.75 -48.90
N GLU A 257 -8.22 -13.78 -49.53
CA GLU A 257 -9.58 -14.28 -49.21
C GLU A 257 -9.82 -14.62 -47.73
N ASN A 258 -8.77 -14.80 -46.92
CA ASN A 258 -8.86 -15.30 -45.54
C ASN A 258 -8.11 -14.46 -44.48
N ARG A 259 -7.66 -13.24 -44.81
CA ARG A 259 -6.89 -12.42 -43.85
C ARG A 259 -7.39 -10.98 -43.77
N LEU A 260 -7.47 -10.47 -42.55
CA LEU A 260 -7.94 -9.12 -42.24
C LEU A 260 -6.83 -8.27 -41.62
N TYR A 261 -6.82 -6.99 -41.99
CA TYR A 261 -5.89 -5.99 -41.49
C TYR A 261 -6.58 -4.68 -41.15
N LEU A 262 -6.07 -3.97 -40.16
CA LEU A 262 -6.47 -2.58 -39.93
C LEU A 262 -5.74 -1.64 -40.89
N ASN A 263 -6.52 -0.87 -41.66
CA ASN A 263 -5.99 0.15 -42.57
C ASN A 263 -5.51 1.39 -41.78
N SER A 264 -4.64 2.19 -42.38
CA SER A 264 -4.02 3.44 -41.90
C SER A 264 -4.79 4.30 -40.88
N HIS A 265 -6.12 4.46 -41.01
CA HIS A 265 -6.92 5.19 -40.02
C HIS A 265 -7.19 4.37 -38.76
N ALA A 266 -7.61 3.12 -38.91
CA ALA A 266 -7.86 2.20 -37.80
C ALA A 266 -6.55 1.59 -37.22
N LYS A 267 -5.45 1.64 -37.98
CA LYS A 267 -4.11 1.24 -37.54
C LYS A 267 -3.59 2.04 -36.34
N ASN A 268 -4.17 3.20 -36.05
CA ASN A 268 -3.88 3.89 -34.79
C ASN A 268 -4.27 3.04 -33.56
N LEU A 269 -5.25 2.14 -33.68
CA LEU A 269 -5.64 1.22 -32.61
C LEU A 269 -4.52 0.23 -32.28
N THR A 270 -3.94 -0.41 -33.30
CA THR A 270 -2.79 -1.32 -33.10
C THR A 270 -1.57 -0.56 -32.62
N THR A 271 -1.27 0.60 -33.18
CA THR A 271 -0.16 1.45 -32.71
C THR A 271 -0.33 1.86 -31.25
N LEU A 272 -1.56 2.17 -30.79
CA LEU A 272 -1.81 2.51 -29.39
C LEU A 272 -1.60 1.29 -28.49
N LEU A 273 -2.12 0.13 -28.86
CA LEU A 273 -1.94 -1.11 -28.08
C LEU A 273 -0.46 -1.53 -28.01
N GLU A 274 0.27 -1.47 -29.13
CA GLU A 274 1.73 -1.67 -29.17
C GLU A 274 2.46 -0.70 -28.25
N THR A 275 2.04 0.57 -28.24
CA THR A 275 2.64 1.60 -27.38
C THR A 275 2.42 1.25 -25.91
N ILE A 276 1.21 0.86 -25.51
CA ILE A 276 0.90 0.47 -24.13
C ILE A 276 1.77 -0.72 -23.70
N ILE A 277 1.89 -1.75 -24.54
CA ILE A 277 2.73 -2.91 -24.25
C ILE A 277 4.20 -2.51 -24.08
N CYS A 278 4.73 -1.65 -24.96
CA CYS A 278 6.10 -1.15 -24.85
C CYS A 278 6.31 -0.37 -23.55
N GLU A 279 5.37 0.50 -23.16
CA GLU A 279 5.48 1.27 -21.92
C GLU A 279 5.45 0.36 -20.69
N LEU A 280 4.55 -0.64 -20.65
CA LEU A 280 4.50 -1.63 -19.58
C LEU A 280 5.83 -2.41 -19.50
N GLN A 281 6.37 -2.85 -20.63
CA GLN A 281 7.67 -3.53 -20.68
C GLN A 281 8.82 -2.64 -20.21
N ASP A 282 8.85 -1.37 -20.61
CA ASP A 282 9.87 -0.40 -20.20
C ASP A 282 9.77 -0.05 -18.71
N ALA A 283 8.57 -0.14 -18.13
CA ALA A 283 8.29 0.02 -16.70
C ALA A 283 8.53 -1.26 -15.87
N GLU A 284 8.89 -2.38 -16.51
CA GLU A 284 8.99 -3.71 -15.89
C GLU A 284 7.64 -4.19 -15.27
N GLU A 285 6.52 -3.79 -15.87
CA GLU A 285 5.14 -4.12 -15.47
C GLU A 285 4.54 -5.27 -16.31
N ASP A 286 3.45 -5.87 -15.80
CA ASP A 286 2.78 -6.97 -16.51
C ASP A 286 2.10 -6.47 -17.79
N THR A 287 2.28 -7.20 -18.88
CA THR A 287 1.68 -6.89 -20.17
C THR A 287 0.31 -7.53 -20.37
N GLU A 288 -0.10 -8.44 -19.48
CA GLU A 288 -1.42 -9.09 -19.56
C GLU A 288 -2.57 -8.05 -19.48
N ASP A 289 -2.38 -6.96 -18.74
CA ASP A 289 -3.37 -5.90 -18.55
C ASP A 289 -3.40 -4.86 -19.69
N ALA A 290 -2.51 -4.97 -20.68
CA ALA A 290 -2.38 -3.98 -21.75
C ALA A 290 -3.68 -3.77 -22.54
N TYR A 291 -4.45 -4.83 -22.75
CA TYR A 291 -5.72 -4.74 -23.46
C TYR A 291 -6.80 -4.02 -22.63
N GLU A 292 -6.82 -4.23 -21.32
CA GLU A 292 -7.77 -3.57 -20.42
C GLU A 292 -7.49 -2.07 -20.35
N LEU A 293 -6.22 -1.69 -20.16
CA LEU A 293 -5.79 -0.30 -20.21
C LEU A 293 -6.12 0.35 -21.56
N PHE A 294 -5.89 -0.37 -22.67
CA PHE A 294 -6.25 0.08 -24.02
C PHE A 294 -7.75 0.39 -24.17
N ILE A 295 -8.63 -0.47 -23.65
CA ILE A 295 -10.07 -0.24 -23.68
C ILE A 295 -10.46 0.90 -22.73
N GLY A 296 -9.86 0.98 -21.54
CA GLY A 296 -10.07 2.02 -20.54
C GLY A 296 -9.83 3.41 -21.11
N VAL A 297 -8.64 3.66 -21.68
CA VAL A 297 -8.30 4.97 -22.26
C VAL A 297 -9.15 5.37 -23.47
N LEU A 298 -9.78 4.41 -24.16
CA LEU A 298 -10.70 4.68 -25.27
C LEU A 298 -12.14 4.93 -24.80
N ASN A 299 -12.45 4.61 -23.56
CA ASN A 299 -13.74 4.86 -22.91
C ASN A 299 -13.77 6.13 -22.05
N SER A 300 -12.59 6.62 -21.64
CA SER A 300 -12.38 7.88 -20.91
C SER A 300 -12.65 9.14 -21.74
#